data_AF-A0A7V8YHN6-F1
#
_entry.id   AF-A0A7V8YHN6-F1
#
_cell.length_a   1.000
_cell.length_b   1.000
_cell.length_c   1.000
_cell.angle_alpha   90.00
_cell.angle_beta   90.00
_cell.angle_gamma   90.00
#
_symmetry.space_group_name_H-M   'P 1'
#
loop_
_entity.id
_entity.type
_entity.pdbx_description
1 polymer ?
#
loop_
_entity_poly.entity_id
_entity_poly.type
_entity_poly.pdbx_seq_one_letter_code
_entity_poly.pdbx_strand_id
1 'polypeptide(L)'
;MCTANRARRFPIPEWLIQRSVTMLPGSGSDEVFITSAFSRPLGAVGMRLVAPRPGSGGSVVHSYLAALDAALEPDASTLVGGVSLGAQVAVVWAADRAARGLP
;
A
#
# COMPACT_ATOMS: atom_id res chain seq x y z
N MET A 1 4.30 34.45 -37.03
CA MET A 1 3.61 34.43 -35.72
C MET A 1 2.33 33.64 -35.93
N CYS A 2 1.98 32.55 -35.26
CA CYS A 2 2.29 32.04 -33.93
C CYS A 2 2.79 30.59 -33.96
N THR A 3 3.53 30.26 -32.91
CA THR A 3 4.33 29.06 -32.67
C THR A 3 3.51 27.81 -32.33
N ALA A 4 3.94 26.70 -32.95
CA ALA A 4 3.99 25.32 -32.47
C ALA A 4 2.79 24.74 -31.67
N ASN A 5 2.06 23.81 -32.30
CA ASN A 5 1.36 22.76 -31.56
C ASN A 5 1.97 21.39 -31.89
N ARG A 6 3.16 21.12 -31.32
CA ARG A 6 3.67 19.75 -31.19
C ARG A 6 2.93 19.11 -30.01
N ALA A 7 1.74 18.61 -30.26
CA ALA A 7 1.11 17.64 -29.37
C ALA A 7 1.88 16.32 -29.47
N ARG A 8 3.00 16.22 -28.73
CA ARG A 8 3.69 14.96 -28.49
C ARG A 8 4.03 14.88 -27.00
N ARG A 9 3.21 14.13 -26.28
CA ARG A 9 3.49 13.52 -24.97
C ARG A 9 2.86 12.14 -25.03
N PHE A 10 3.46 11.02 -24.68
CA PHE A 10 4.82 10.58 -24.37
C PHE A 10 4.73 9.03 -24.56
N PRO A 11 5.81 8.27 -24.77
CA PRO A 11 5.71 6.81 -24.85
C PRO A 11 5.05 6.27 -23.56
N ILE A 12 4.25 5.19 -23.60
CA ILE A 12 3.83 4.44 -22.39
C ILE A 12 4.90 3.36 -22.14
N PRO A 13 5.79 3.54 -21.15
CA PRO A 13 6.97 2.69 -20.95
C PRO A 13 6.85 1.88 -19.65
N GLU A 14 7.49 0.70 -19.57
CA GLU A 14 7.27 -0.32 -18.51
C GLU A 14 5.78 -0.53 -18.23
N TRP A 15 5.15 -1.36 -19.06
CA TRP A 15 3.73 -1.59 -18.96
C TRP A 15 3.35 -2.15 -17.58
N LEU A 16 2.68 -1.29 -16.80
CA LEU A 16 1.75 -1.63 -15.72
C LEU A 16 2.32 -1.85 -14.32
N ILE A 17 3.29 -1.04 -13.86
CA ILE A 17 3.57 -0.95 -12.42
C ILE A 17 2.38 -0.26 -11.73
N GLN A 18 1.37 -1.05 -11.40
CA GLN A 18 0.40 -0.68 -10.38
C GLN A 18 1.16 -0.75 -9.05
N ARG A 19 1.62 0.40 -8.57
CA ARG A 19 2.20 0.48 -7.22
C ARG A 19 1.14 -0.01 -6.25
N SER A 20 1.44 -1.09 -5.55
CA SER A 20 0.53 -1.60 -4.54
C SER A 20 0.70 -0.82 -3.25
N VAL A 21 -0.41 -0.62 -2.55
CA VAL A 21 -0.40 -0.19 -1.16
C VAL A 21 -1.06 -1.24 -0.30
N THR A 22 -0.36 -1.69 0.73
CA THR A 22 -0.94 -2.57 1.74
C THR A 22 -1.56 -1.73 2.85
N MET A 23 -2.88 -1.80 2.98
CA MET A 23 -3.62 -1.07 4.02
C MET A 23 -4.17 -2.02 5.07
N LEU A 24 -3.78 -1.78 6.33
CA LEU A 24 -4.19 -2.58 7.47
C LEU A 24 -5.51 -2.05 8.08
N PRO A 25 -6.48 -2.93 8.36
CA PRO A 25 -7.70 -2.55 9.08
C PRO A 25 -7.44 -2.06 10.50
N GLY A 26 -8.33 -1.21 11.02
CA GLY A 26 -8.36 -0.81 12.42
C GLY A 26 -9.02 -1.86 13.33
N SER A 27 -8.98 -1.63 14.64
CA SER A 27 -9.60 -2.51 15.64
C SER A 27 -11.09 -2.73 15.35
N GLY A 28 -11.52 -3.98 15.31
CA GLY A 28 -12.92 -4.36 15.05
C GLY A 28 -13.39 -4.16 13.60
N SER A 29 -12.48 -3.79 12.68
CA SER A 29 -12.75 -3.73 11.23
C SER A 29 -12.02 -4.83 10.48
N ASP A 30 -12.16 -4.86 9.16
CA ASP A 30 -11.67 -5.93 8.30
C ASP A 30 -11.24 -5.42 6.91
N GLU A 31 -10.82 -6.35 6.06
CA GLU A 31 -10.44 -6.10 4.68
C GLU A 31 -11.59 -5.55 3.83
N VAL A 32 -12.85 -5.84 4.18
CA VAL A 32 -14.03 -5.36 3.46
C VAL A 32 -14.20 -3.87 3.70
N PHE A 33 -14.06 -3.42 4.95
CA PHE A 33 -14.04 -2.01 5.29
C PHE A 33 -12.93 -1.26 4.53
N ILE A 34 -11.70 -1.79 4.56
CA ILE A 34 -10.57 -1.17 3.85
C ILE A 34 -10.82 -1.13 2.34
N THR A 35 -11.28 -2.22 1.75
CA THR A 35 -11.58 -2.29 0.32
C THR A 35 -12.65 -1.27 -0.07
N SER A 36 -13.74 -1.18 0.70
CA SER A 36 -14.82 -0.23 0.48
C SER A 36 -14.33 1.23 0.55
N ALA A 37 -13.56 1.56 1.58
CA ALA A 37 -13.12 2.93 1.84
C ALA A 37 -12.01 3.40 0.87
N PHE A 38 -11.07 2.52 0.49
CA PHE A 38 -9.83 2.93 -0.16
C PHE A 38 -9.66 2.48 -1.62
N SER A 39 -10.43 1.49 -2.11
CA SER A 39 -10.27 1.01 -3.49
C SER A 39 -10.43 2.11 -4.54
N ARG A 40 -11.51 2.90 -4.45
CA ARG A 40 -11.79 4.00 -5.38
C ARG A 40 -10.75 5.12 -5.33
N PRO A 41 -10.43 5.73 -4.18
CA PRO A 41 -9.45 6.83 -4.15
C PRO A 41 -8.04 6.38 -4.56
N LEU A 42 -7.61 5.16 -4.20
CA LEU A 42 -6.31 4.63 -4.62
C LEU A 42 -6.29 4.30 -6.12
N GLY A 43 -7.37 3.71 -6.64
CA GLY A 43 -7.53 3.45 -8.07
C GLY A 43 -7.48 4.73 -8.90
N ALA A 44 -8.03 5.84 -8.38
CA ALA A 44 -8.00 7.15 -9.04
C ALA A 44 -6.57 7.72 -9.22
N VAL A 45 -5.60 7.26 -8.43
CA VAL A 45 -4.18 7.63 -8.54
C VAL A 45 -3.30 6.51 -9.10
N GLY A 46 -3.92 5.44 -9.64
CA GLY A 46 -3.20 4.32 -10.26
C GLY A 46 -2.48 3.41 -9.26
N MET A 47 -3.00 3.30 -8.03
CA MET A 47 -2.48 2.38 -7.02
C MET A 47 -3.42 1.18 -6.83
N ARG A 48 -2.82 -0.02 -6.73
CA ARG A 48 -3.54 -1.25 -6.40
C ARG A 48 -3.63 -1.41 -4.89
N LEU A 49 -4.84 -1.54 -4.36
CA LEU A 49 -5.04 -1.82 -2.95
C LEU A 49 -4.81 -3.31 -2.64
N VAL A 50 -4.00 -3.57 -1.62
CA VAL A 50 -3.90 -4.86 -0.92
C VAL A 50 -4.48 -4.65 0.48
N ALA A 51 -5.52 -5.41 0.81
CA ALA A 51 -6.19 -5.33 2.11
C ALA A 51 -6.09 -6.69 2.81
N PRO A 52 -5.12 -6.89 3.72
CA PRO A 52 -5.00 -8.15 4.45
C PRO A 52 -6.18 -8.36 5.40
N ARG A 53 -6.69 -9.58 5.44
CA ARG A 53 -7.68 -10.00 6.43
C ARG A 53 -7.05 -10.09 7.82
N PRO A 54 -7.64 -9.51 8.88
CA PRO A 54 -7.12 -9.65 10.23
C PRO A 54 -7.15 -11.11 10.70
N GLY A 55 -6.11 -11.52 11.44
CA GLY A 55 -6.13 -12.74 12.24
C GLY A 55 -7.20 -12.69 13.34
N SER A 56 -7.54 -13.84 13.90
CA SER A 56 -8.57 -13.95 14.92
C SER A 56 -8.03 -13.66 16.33
N GLY A 57 -8.88 -13.07 17.18
CA GLY A 57 -8.60 -12.86 18.60
C GLY A 57 -7.32 -12.05 18.85
N GLY A 58 -6.46 -12.53 19.76
CA GLY A 58 -5.22 -11.85 20.14
C GLY A 58 -4.11 -11.83 19.08
N SER A 59 -4.30 -12.49 17.93
CA SER A 59 -3.26 -12.63 16.89
C SER A 59 -3.26 -11.51 15.85
N VAL A 60 -4.16 -10.53 15.93
CA VAL A 60 -4.34 -9.47 14.91
C VAL A 60 -3.03 -8.77 14.57
N VAL A 61 -2.29 -8.27 15.56
CA VAL A 61 -1.03 -7.55 15.31
C VAL A 61 0.01 -8.45 14.63
N HIS A 62 0.12 -9.71 15.06
CA HIS A 62 1.05 -10.66 14.45
C HIS A 62 0.67 -10.95 12.99
N SER A 63 -0.62 -11.12 12.70
CA SER A 63 -1.12 -11.33 11.33
C SER A 63 -0.84 -10.13 10.42
N TYR A 64 -0.92 -8.91 10.96
CA TYR A 64 -0.58 -7.69 10.21
C TYR A 64 0.90 -7.60 9.89
N LEU A 65 1.78 -7.85 10.87
CA LEU A 65 3.22 -7.85 10.64
C LEU A 65 3.63 -8.88 9.58
N ALA A 66 3.06 -10.09 9.66
CA ALA A 66 3.30 -11.13 8.67
C ALA A 66 2.80 -10.73 7.26
N ALA A 67 1.66 -10.04 7.18
CA ALA A 67 1.13 -9.55 5.91
C ALA A 67 1.99 -8.41 5.32
N LEU A 68 2.55 -7.53 6.17
CA LEU A 68 3.48 -6.49 5.73
C LEU A 68 4.81 -7.09 5.26
N ASP A 69 5.31 -8.11 5.95
CA ASP A 69 6.52 -8.85 5.53
C ASP A 69 6.32 -9.54 4.18
N ALA A 70 5.15 -10.15 3.97
CA ALA A 70 4.81 -10.78 2.69
C ALA A 70 4.58 -9.78 1.55
N ALA A 71 4.32 -8.51 1.87
CA ALA A 71 4.16 -7.44 0.88
C ALA A 71 5.48 -6.75 0.52
N LEU A 72 6.58 -7.10 1.19
CA LEU A 72 7.90 -6.55 0.92
C LEU A 72 8.47 -7.18 -0.35
N GLU A 73 8.79 -6.33 -1.33
CA GLU A 73 9.42 -6.72 -2.58
C GLU A 73 10.89 -6.24 -2.56
N PRO A 74 11.91 -7.12 -2.71
CA PRO A 74 13.32 -6.78 -2.50
C PRO A 74 13.83 -5.59 -3.32
N ASP A 75 13.35 -5.41 -4.54
CA ASP A 75 13.84 -4.39 -5.47
C ASP A 75 12.81 -3.27 -5.72
N ALA A 76 11.76 -3.17 -4.89
CA ALA A 76 10.68 -2.21 -5.11
C ALA A 76 10.32 -1.38 -3.87
N SER A 77 10.00 -0.11 -4.10
CA SER A 77 9.47 0.77 -3.06
C SER A 77 8.14 0.22 -2.53
N THR A 78 8.14 -0.19 -1.26
CA THR A 78 6.96 -0.73 -0.59
C THR A 78 6.15 0.40 0.07
N LEU A 79 4.86 0.52 -0.27
CA LEU A 79 3.94 1.48 0.36
C LEU A 79 2.98 0.75 1.30
N VAL A 80 2.97 1.17 2.57
CA VAL A 80 2.13 0.57 3.62
C VAL A 80 1.39 1.65 4.40
N GLY A 81 0.24 1.30 4.95
CA GLY A 81 -0.55 2.18 5.80
C GLY A 81 -1.67 1.44 6.54
N GLY A 82 -2.57 2.18 7.16
CA GLY A 82 -3.73 1.59 7.81
C GLY A 82 -4.60 2.61 8.52
N VAL A 83 -5.59 2.11 9.26
CA VAL A 83 -6.52 2.92 10.07
C VAL A 83 -6.30 2.61 11.55
N SER A 84 -6.17 3.63 12.40
CA SER A 84 -6.04 3.47 13.86
C SER A 84 -4.93 2.46 14.24
N LEU A 85 -5.26 1.32 14.87
CA LEU A 85 -4.32 0.23 15.16
C LEU A 85 -3.50 -0.20 13.93
N GLY A 86 -4.16 -0.35 12.76
CA GLY A 86 -3.48 -0.70 11.53
C GLY A 86 -2.43 0.34 11.10
N ALA A 87 -2.71 1.64 11.33
CA ALA A 87 -1.75 2.71 11.05
C ALA A 87 -0.53 2.63 11.98
N GLN A 88 -0.77 2.39 13.28
CA GLN A 88 0.30 2.24 14.27
C GLN A 88 1.23 1.07 13.93
N VAL A 89 0.65 -0.10 13.60
CA VAL A 89 1.41 -1.28 13.20
C VAL A 89 2.23 -1.02 11.94
N ALA A 90 1.64 -0.38 10.91
CA ALA A 90 2.35 -0.04 9.68
C ALA A 90 3.54 0.89 9.93
N VAL A 91 3.39 1.92 10.77
CA VAL A 91 4.48 2.85 11.12
C VAL A 91 5.59 2.15 11.90
N VAL A 92 5.24 1.35 12.91
CA VAL A 92 6.23 0.61 13.70
C VAL A 92 7.03 -0.34 12.81
N TRP A 93 6.34 -1.09 11.95
CA TRP A 93 6.99 -1.99 11.00
C TRP A 93 7.94 -1.23 10.05
N ALA A 94 7.48 -0.12 9.45
CA ALA A 94 8.28 0.65 8.50
C ALA A 94 9.52 1.27 9.16
N ALA A 95 9.39 1.80 10.38
CA ALA A 95 10.51 2.38 11.13
C ALA A 95 11.55 1.31 11.51
N ASP A 96 11.09 0.16 11.98
CA ASP A 96 11.93 -0.97 12.35
C ASP A 96 12.68 -1.56 11.13
N ARG A 97 12.02 -1.61 9.97
CA ARG A 97 12.64 -1.98 8.70
C ARG A 97 13.65 -0.94 8.24
N ALA A 98 13.32 0.35 8.27
CA ALA A 98 14.26 1.42 7.91
C ALA A 98 15.52 1.42 8.78
N ALA A 99 15.38 1.17 10.09
CA ALA A 99 16.50 1.10 11.02
C ALA A 99 17.45 -0.09 10.76
N ARG A 100 16.91 -1.22 10.26
CA ARG A 100 17.72 -2.36 9.83
C ARG A 100 18.41 -2.15 8.49
N GLY A 101 18.09 -1.07 7.80
CA GLY A 101 18.18 -0.99 6.34
C GLY A 101 17.19 -2.00 5.79
N LEU A 102 16.05 -1.55 5.26
CA LEU A 102 15.27 -2.40 4.35
C LEU A 102 16.28 -3.09 3.39
N PRO A 103 16.05 -4.32 2.90
CA PRO A 103 16.81 -4.72 1.72
C PRO A 103 16.85 -3.54 0.72
#